data_AF-A0A2J7VE75-F1
#
_entry.id   AF-A0A2J7VE75-F1
#
_cell.length_a   1.000
_cell.length_b   1.000
_cell.length_c   1.000
_cell.angle_alpha   90.00
_cell.angle_beta   90.00
_cell.angle_gamma   90.00
#
_symmetry.space_group_name_H-M   'P 1'
#
loop_
_entity.id
_entity.type
_entity.pdbx_description
1 polymer ?
#
loop_
_entity_poly.entity_id
_entity_poly.type
_entity_poly.pdbx_seq_one_letter_code
_entity_poly.pdbx_strand_id
1 'polypeptide(L)'
;MSFDSPPYNPFPEPAPDTAEPLEVFRAIATEHGLIRPGDPLDQNLVDAFTALVERAATIAEEYETENGNTGQHIRAVLYPN
;
A
#
# COMPACT_ATOMS: atom_id res chain seq x y z
N MET A 1 33.07 -17.68 12.09
CA MET A 1 31.92 -16.79 12.37
C MET A 1 30.89 -17.05 11.30
N SER A 2 29.88 -17.88 11.58
CA SER A 2 28.82 -18.18 10.61
C SER A 2 27.82 -17.04 10.64
N PHE A 3 27.64 -16.37 9.50
CA PHE A 3 26.50 -15.48 9.29
C PHE A 3 25.29 -16.38 9.05
N ASP A 4 24.55 -16.63 10.13
CA ASP A 4 23.20 -17.19 10.06
C ASP A 4 22.32 -16.13 9.38
N SER A 5 22.37 -16.10 8.05
CA SER A 5 21.55 -15.18 7.26
C SER A 5 20.12 -15.67 7.41
N PRO A 6 19.18 -14.82 7.86
CA PRO A 6 17.80 -15.23 7.95
C PRO A 6 17.33 -15.75 6.59
N PRO A 7 16.46 -16.78 6.56
CA PRO A 7 15.94 -17.31 5.31
C PRO A 7 15.37 -16.16 4.48
N TYR A 8 15.69 -16.15 3.19
CA TYR A 8 15.14 -15.19 2.24
C TYR A 8 13.61 -15.23 2.37
N ASN A 9 13.05 -14.16 2.93
CA ASN A 9 11.62 -14.02 3.09
C ASN A 9 11.11 -13.18 1.90
N PRO A 10 10.48 -13.79 0.87
CA PRO A 10 9.91 -13.04 -0.25
C PRO A 10 8.74 -12.15 0.19
N PHE A 11 8.25 -12.31 1.42
CA PHE A 11 7.14 -11.57 2.00
C PHE A 11 7.57 -11.01 3.36
N PRO A 12 8.41 -9.95 3.41
CA PRO A 12 8.76 -9.31 4.67
C PRO A 12 7.48 -9.03 5.45
N GLU A 13 7.46 -9.35 6.74
CA GLU A 13 6.33 -8.97 7.61
C GLU A 13 6.08 -7.47 7.40
N PRO A 14 4.81 -7.04 7.27
CA PRO A 14 4.50 -5.63 7.02
C PRO A 14 5.20 -4.81 8.10
N ALA A 15 6.06 -3.89 7.67
CA ALA A 15 6.80 -3.03 8.60
C ALA A 15 5.79 -2.33 9.53
N PRO A 16 6.12 -2.17 10.83
CA PRO A 16 5.22 -1.54 11.81
C PRO A 16 4.90 -0.07 11.50
N ASP A 17 5.53 0.51 10.48
CA ASP A 17 5.16 1.81 9.92
C ASP A 17 4.17 1.61 8.75
N THR A 18 2.96 1.11 9.04
CA THR A 18 1.84 1.34 8.13
C THR A 18 1.54 2.84 8.17
N ALA A 19 2.20 3.61 7.31
CA ALA A 19 1.85 5.02 7.14
C ALA A 19 0.34 5.11 6.92
N GLU A 20 -0.34 5.93 7.73
CA GLU A 20 -1.77 6.15 7.63
C GLU A 20 -2.11 6.43 6.15
N PRO A 21 -3.06 5.69 5.53
CA PRO A 21 -3.30 5.77 4.09
C PRO A 21 -3.46 7.20 3.55
N LEU A 22 -4.02 8.08 4.39
CA LEU A 22 -4.20 9.50 4.09
C LEU A 22 -2.87 10.27 3.99
N GLU A 23 -1.85 9.91 4.77
CA GLU A 23 -0.51 10.51 4.67
C GLU A 23 0.17 10.10 3.37
N VAL A 24 0.04 8.82 2.98
CA VAL A 24 0.54 8.31 1.70
C VAL A 24 -0.14 9.02 0.53
N PHE A 25 -1.47 9.10 0.56
CA PHE A 25 -2.24 9.80 -0.47
C PHE A 25 -1.89 11.28 -0.54
N ARG A 26 -1.68 11.94 0.60
CA ARG A 26 -1.25 13.34 0.65
C ARG A 26 0.14 13.53 0.06
N ALA A 27 1.08 12.64 0.38
CA ALA A 27 2.44 12.69 -0.16
C ALA A 27 2.42 12.55 -1.69
N ILE A 28 1.71 11.54 -2.21
CA ILE A 28 1.55 11.30 -3.66
C ILE A 28 0.86 12.50 -4.32
N ALA A 29 -0.25 12.99 -3.76
CA ALA A 29 -0.96 14.13 -4.32
C ALA A 29 -0.10 15.40 -4.36
N THR A 30 0.75 15.60 -3.35
CA THR A 30 1.69 16.73 -3.30
C THR A 30 2.80 16.57 -4.33
N GLU A 31 3.40 15.38 -4.42
CA GLU A 31 4.48 15.06 -5.37
C GLU A 31 4.03 15.29 -6.83
N HIS A 32 2.79 14.94 -7.15
CA HIS A 32 2.22 15.11 -8.48
C HIS A 32 1.53 16.46 -8.71
N GLY A 33 1.58 17.38 -7.73
CA GLY A 33 0.99 18.72 -7.87
C GLY A 33 -0.53 18.76 -7.93
N LEU A 34 -1.20 17.69 -7.48
CA LEU A 34 -2.67 17.64 -7.35
C LEU A 34 -3.15 18.54 -6.21
N ILE A 35 -2.34 18.68 -5.17
CA ILE A 35 -2.52 19.60 -4.04
C ILE A 35 -1.19 20.27 -3.69
N ARG A 36 -1.21 21.38 -2.93
CA ARG A 36 0.01 21.99 -2.39
C ARG A 36 0.37 21.39 -1.03
N PRO A 37 1.64 21.50 -0.60
CA PRO A 37 2.02 21.14 0.77
C PRO A 37 1.17 21.92 1.80
N GLY A 38 0.50 21.18 2.69
CA GLY A 38 -0.37 21.75 3.72
C GLY A 38 -1.83 21.94 3.30
N ASP A 39 -2.18 21.77 2.02
CA ASP A 39 -3.57 21.74 1.59
C ASP A 39 -4.28 20.50 2.17
N PRO A 40 -5.59 20.59 2.49
CA PRO A 40 -6.36 19.42 2.85
C PRO A 40 -6.47 18.48 1.65
N LEU A 41 -6.49 17.18 1.92
CA LEU A 41 -6.79 16.17 0.91
C LEU A 41 -8.31 16.12 0.73
N ASP A 42 -8.78 16.42 -0.48
CA ASP A 42 -10.21 16.37 -0.82
C ASP A 42 -10.74 14.94 -0.82
N GLN A 43 -11.99 14.74 -0.40
CA GLN A 43 -12.60 13.40 -0.32
C GLN A 43 -12.66 12.71 -1.69
N ASN A 44 -12.86 13.45 -2.80
CA ASN A 44 -12.87 12.83 -4.12
C ASN A 44 -11.48 12.26 -4.50
N LEU A 45 -10.40 12.90 -4.04
CA LEU A 45 -9.03 12.38 -4.24
C LEU A 45 -8.79 11.12 -3.41
N VAL A 46 -9.28 11.11 -2.16
CA VAL A 46 -9.24 9.91 -1.30
C VAL A 46 -9.99 8.75 -1.94
N ASP A 47 -11.20 9.00 -2.44
CA ASP A 47 -12.04 7.98 -3.07
C ASP A 47 -11.37 7.45 -4.36
N ALA A 48 -10.77 8.34 -5.16
CA ALA A 48 -10.07 7.97 -6.38
C ALA A 48 -8.83 7.09 -6.10
N PHE A 49 -7.99 7.46 -5.13
CA PHE A 49 -6.83 6.66 -4.76
C PHE A 49 -7.22 5.32 -4.14
N THR A 50 -8.26 5.30 -3.30
CA THR A 50 -8.83 4.08 -2.73
C THR A 50 -9.30 3.13 -3.84
N ALA A 51 -10.06 3.62 -4.81
CA ALA A 51 -10.53 2.81 -5.94
C ALA A 51 -9.38 2.28 -6.81
N LEU A 52 -8.30 3.06 -6.98
CA LEU A 52 -7.12 2.63 -7.70
C LEU A 52 -6.40 1.47 -6.99
N VAL A 53 -6.22 1.57 -5.67
CA VAL A 53 -5.59 0.52 -4.86
C VAL A 53 -6.45 -0.75 -4.86
N GLU A 54 -7.77 -0.62 -4.73
CA GLU A 54 -8.69 -1.76 -4.85
C GLU A 54 -8.62 -2.43 -6.22
N ARG A 55 -8.51 -1.65 -7.30
CA ARG A 55 -8.33 -2.21 -8.64
C ARG A 55 -7.00 -2.93 -8.77
N ALA A 56 -5.92 -2.39 -8.21
CA ALA A 56 -4.62 -3.04 -8.19
C ALA A 56 -4.64 -4.37 -7.39
N ALA A 57 -5.32 -4.38 -6.24
CA ALA A 57 -5.53 -5.60 -5.46
C ALA A 57 -6.29 -6.67 -6.26
N THR A 58 -7.36 -6.27 -6.96
CA THR A 58 -8.15 -7.18 -7.81
C THR A 58 -7.30 -7.75 -8.95
N ILE A 59 -6.49 -6.93 -9.61
CA ILE A 59 -5.58 -7.40 -10.67
C ILE A 59 -4.57 -8.40 -10.08
N ALA A 60 -4.03 -8.12 -8.89
CA ALA A 60 -3.08 -9.02 -8.24
C ALA A 60 -3.69 -10.38 -7.91
N GLU A 61 -4.96 -10.44 -7.51
CA GLU A 61 -5.70 -11.69 -7.27
C GLU A 61 -5.77 -12.58 -8.51
N GLU A 62 -5.89 -11.99 -9.72
CA GLU A 62 -5.93 -12.75 -10.99
C GLU A 62 -4.61 -13.48 -11.29
N TYR A 63 -3.49 -13.07 -10.68
CA TYR A 63 -2.16 -13.64 -10.88
C TYR A 63 -1.68 -14.52 -9.71
N GLU A 64 -2.57 -14.86 -8.77
CA GLU A 64 -2.16 -15.63 -7.59
C GLU A 64 -1.74 -17.08 -7.93
N THR A 65 -0.65 -17.51 -7.31
CA THR A 65 -0.16 -18.90 -7.31
C THR A 65 -0.44 -19.56 -5.94
N GLU A 66 0.02 -20.80 -5.72
CA GLU A 66 -0.39 -21.75 -4.65
C GLU A 66 -0.53 -21.23 -3.19
N ASN A 67 -0.05 -20.03 -2.86
CA ASN A 67 -0.16 -19.39 -1.53
C ASN A 67 -0.93 -18.05 -1.54
N GLY A 68 -1.77 -17.81 -2.56
CA GLY A 68 -2.41 -16.54 -2.92
C GLY A 68 -3.04 -15.75 -1.76
N ASN A 69 -2.47 -14.57 -1.49
CA ASN A 69 -2.97 -13.52 -0.58
C ASN A 69 -2.45 -12.12 -1.01
N THR A 70 -2.02 -11.95 -2.26
CA THR A 70 -1.37 -10.71 -2.73
C THR A 70 -2.36 -9.54 -2.75
N GLY A 71 -3.60 -9.77 -3.19
CA GLY A 71 -4.65 -8.75 -3.10
C GLY A 71 -4.96 -8.37 -1.65
N GLN A 72 -4.92 -9.33 -0.73
CA GLN A 72 -5.10 -9.09 0.69
C GLN A 72 -3.96 -8.28 1.31
N HIS A 73 -2.71 -8.55 0.91
CA HIS A 73 -1.56 -7.75 1.34
C HIS A 73 -1.64 -6.30 0.86
N ILE A 74 -2.10 -6.06 -0.38
CA ILE A 74 -2.31 -4.70 -0.90
C ILE A 74 -3.40 -3.98 -0.09
N ARG A 75 -4.51 -4.65 0.24
CA ARG A 75 -5.57 -4.07 1.06
C ARG A 75 -5.15 -3.84 2.51
N ALA A 76 -4.29 -4.68 3.08
CA ALA A 76 -3.77 -4.52 4.43
C ALA A 76 -2.94 -3.23 4.60
N VAL A 77 -2.31 -2.75 3.52
CA VAL A 77 -1.64 -1.44 3.50
C VAL A 77 -2.66 -0.29 3.50
N LEU A 78 -3.84 -0.48 2.91
CA LEU A 78 -4.89 0.54 2.82
C LEU A 78 -5.80 0.61 4.05
N TYR A 79 -5.97 -0.51 4.77
CA TYR A 79 -6.81 -0.61 5.95
C TYR A 79 -6.03 -1.26 7.10
N PRO A 80 -5.02 -0.57 7.66
CA PRO A 80 -4.34 -1.06 8.86
C PRO A 80 -5.36 -1.09 10.02
N ASN A 81 -5.53 -2.26 10.64
CA ASN A 81 -6.42 -2.46 11.79
C ASN A 81 -5.90 -1.78 13.06
#